data_AF-A0A3G4QTL9-F1
#
_entry.id   AF-A0A3G4QTL9-F1
#
_cell.length_a   1.000
_cell.length_b   1.000
_cell.length_c   1.000
_cell.angle_alpha   90.00
_cell.angle_beta   90.00
_cell.angle_gamma   90.00
#
_symmetry.space_group_name_H-M   'P 1'
#
loop_
_entity.id
_entity.type
_entity.pdbx_description
1 polymer ?
#
loop_
_entity_poly.entity_id
_entity_poly.type
_entity_poly.pdbx_seq_one_letter_code
_entity_poly.pdbx_strand_id
1 'polypeptide(L)'
;SVEGVDVESGTGKTGGLEISIRGMPASYTLILIDGVRQGGSSDVTPNGFSAMNTGFMPPLAAIERIEVIRGPMSTLYGSDAMGGVVNIITRKNADKWLSSVNAGLNLQESNKWGNSSQFNFWSSGPLVDDSVSLQVRGSTQQRQGSSVTSLSDTAATRIPYPTESQNYNLGARLDWKASAQDVLWFDMDTTRQRYDNRDGQLGSLTGGYDRTLRYERNKISAGYDHTFTFGTWKSYLNWNETENKGRELVRSVLKRDKWGLAGQPR
;
A
#
# COMPACT_ATOMS: atom_id res chain seq x y z
N SER A 1 14.02 13.73 -6.61
CA SER A 1 13.83 12.92 -7.84
C SER A 1 14.96 11.90 -7.92
N VAL A 2 14.68 10.68 -8.37
CA VAL A 2 15.70 9.65 -8.63
C VAL A 2 15.66 9.35 -10.12
N GLU A 3 16.81 9.37 -10.79
CA GLU A 3 16.87 9.11 -12.23
C GLU A 3 16.34 7.72 -12.60
N GLY A 4 15.39 7.69 -13.54
CA GLY A 4 14.73 6.47 -14.01
C GLY A 4 13.64 5.95 -13.06
N VAL A 5 13.21 6.76 -12.08
CA VAL A 5 12.03 6.50 -11.25
C VAL A 5 10.98 7.56 -11.57
N ASP A 6 9.81 7.11 -12.00
CA ASP A 6 8.67 7.97 -12.29
C ASP A 6 7.56 7.69 -11.27
N VAL A 7 6.96 8.75 -10.73
CA VAL A 7 5.76 8.66 -9.90
C VAL A 7 4.60 9.08 -10.78
N GLU A 8 3.83 8.11 -11.22
CA GLU A 8 2.60 8.39 -11.95
C GLU A 8 1.50 8.67 -10.93
N SER A 9 0.99 9.91 -10.93
CA SER A 9 -0.30 10.21 -10.31
C SER A 9 -1.34 9.37 -11.04
N GLY A 10 -1.78 8.29 -10.40
CA GLY A 10 -2.60 7.29 -11.06
C GLY A 10 -3.82 7.93 -11.69
N THR A 11 -3.81 7.97 -13.01
CA THR A 11 -5.00 8.10 -13.87
C THR A 11 -5.82 6.80 -13.85
N GLY A 12 -5.56 5.89 -12.90
CA GLY A 12 -6.31 4.67 -12.64
C GLY A 12 -7.58 4.91 -11.83
N LYS A 13 -8.50 3.95 -11.87
CA LYS A 13 -9.88 4.06 -11.35
C LYS A 13 -9.96 4.29 -9.83
N THR A 14 -8.89 3.97 -9.10
CA THR A 14 -8.79 4.12 -7.64
C THR A 14 -8.11 5.43 -7.20
N GLY A 15 -7.54 6.20 -8.14
CA GLY A 15 -6.86 7.47 -7.88
C GLY A 15 -5.62 7.40 -6.98
N GLY A 16 -5.01 6.21 -6.82
CA GLY A 16 -3.80 6.02 -6.02
C GLY A 16 -2.51 6.31 -6.80
N LEU A 17 -1.40 6.52 -6.09
CA LEU A 17 -0.08 6.79 -6.68
C LEU A 17 0.61 5.46 -7.04
N GLU A 18 1.20 5.40 -8.24
CA GLU A 18 1.98 4.25 -8.71
C GLU A 18 3.44 4.67 -8.95
N ILE A 19 4.39 3.83 -8.54
CA ILE A 19 5.83 4.05 -8.73
C ILE A 19 6.30 3.14 -9.85
N SER A 20 6.76 3.71 -10.96
CA SER A 20 7.39 2.98 -12.07
C SER A 20 8.91 3.21 -12.06
N ILE A 21 9.67 2.18 -12.45
CA ILE A 21 11.14 2.26 -12.58
C ILE A 21 11.50 1.84 -13.99
N ARG A 22 12.20 2.71 -14.74
CA ARG A 22 12.59 2.51 -16.15
C ARG A 22 11.41 2.17 -17.07
N GLY A 23 10.26 2.79 -16.86
CA GLY A 23 9.05 2.54 -17.66
C GLY A 23 8.40 1.16 -17.45
N MET A 24 8.86 0.37 -16.47
CA MET A 24 8.17 -0.86 -16.07
C MET A 24 6.99 -0.54 -15.13
N PRO A 25 5.83 -1.20 -15.32
CA PRO A 25 4.67 -1.01 -14.45
C PRO A 25 5.00 -1.22 -12.96
N ALA A 26 4.28 -0.55 -12.07
CA ALA A 26 4.50 -0.60 -10.62
C ALA A 26 4.44 -2.03 -10.03
N SER A 27 3.75 -2.96 -10.70
CA SER A 27 3.73 -4.39 -10.35
C SER A 27 5.10 -5.08 -10.40
N TYR A 28 6.10 -4.49 -11.07
CA TYR A 28 7.45 -5.03 -11.17
C TYR A 28 8.46 -4.34 -10.22
N THR A 29 7.99 -3.42 -9.37
CA THR A 29 8.81 -2.76 -8.34
C THR A 29 8.45 -3.30 -6.96
N LEU A 30 9.43 -3.87 -6.26
CA LEU A 30 9.24 -4.32 -4.89
C LEU A 30 9.40 -3.16 -3.91
N ILE A 31 8.36 -2.87 -3.13
CA ILE A 31 8.41 -1.92 -2.02
C ILE A 31 8.60 -2.67 -0.69
N LEU A 32 9.64 -2.30 0.03
CA LEU A 32 9.96 -2.75 1.39
C LEU A 32 9.85 -1.56 2.36
N ILE A 33 9.42 -1.82 3.59
CA ILE A 33 9.60 -0.90 4.73
C ILE A 33 10.41 -1.66 5.76
N ASP A 34 11.56 -1.11 6.15
CA ASP A 34 12.53 -1.73 7.05
C ASP A 34 12.92 -3.16 6.62
N GLY A 35 13.03 -3.38 5.30
CA GLY A 35 13.31 -4.69 4.71
C GLY A 35 12.12 -5.65 4.65
N VAL A 36 10.97 -5.28 5.22
CA VAL A 36 9.75 -6.09 5.18
C VAL A 36 8.88 -5.70 4.00
N ARG A 37 8.51 -6.68 3.18
CA ARG A 37 7.66 -6.51 2.00
C ARG A 37 6.30 -5.89 2.34
N GLN A 38 5.90 -4.89 1.55
CA GLN A 38 4.62 -4.18 1.72
C GLN A 38 3.54 -4.61 0.73
N GLY A 39 3.92 -5.11 -0.45
CA GLY A 39 2.97 -5.63 -1.43
C GLY A 39 2.57 -7.08 -1.15
N GLY A 40 1.31 -7.42 -1.40
CA GLY A 40 0.91 -8.81 -1.65
C GLY A 40 1.42 -9.28 -3.01
N SER A 41 1.33 -10.59 -3.31
CA SER A 41 1.64 -11.07 -4.66
C SER A 41 0.76 -10.34 -5.70
N SER A 42 1.32 -10.11 -6.88
CA SER A 42 0.62 -9.46 -8.00
C SER A 42 -0.70 -10.16 -8.38
N ASP A 43 -0.92 -11.40 -7.93
CA ASP A 43 -2.13 -12.20 -8.13
C ASP A 43 -3.38 -11.69 -7.40
N VAL A 44 -3.23 -10.82 -6.39
CA VAL A 44 -4.36 -10.36 -5.57
C VAL A 44 -5.15 -9.22 -6.26
N THR A 45 -4.56 -8.53 -7.24
CA THR A 45 -5.15 -7.33 -7.88
C THR A 45 -5.08 -7.35 -9.43
N PRO A 46 -6.09 -7.87 -10.14
CA PRO A 46 -6.16 -7.73 -11.60
C PRO A 46 -6.74 -6.37 -12.01
N ASN A 47 -6.29 -5.83 -13.16
CA ASN A 47 -6.85 -4.67 -13.89
C ASN A 47 -6.76 -3.28 -13.22
N GLY A 48 -5.55 -2.75 -13.00
CA GLY A 48 -5.36 -1.35 -12.60
C GLY A 48 -5.70 -1.06 -11.14
N PHE A 49 -5.65 -2.10 -10.30
CA PHE A 49 -5.77 -2.04 -8.85
C PHE A 49 -4.40 -2.17 -8.15
N SER A 50 -3.29 -2.10 -8.89
CA SER A 50 -1.92 -2.12 -8.36
C SER A 50 -1.67 -1.00 -7.36
N ALA A 51 -2.32 0.16 -7.51
CA ALA A 51 -2.34 1.23 -6.53
C ALA A 51 -2.95 0.85 -5.15
N MET A 52 -3.60 -0.31 -5.01
CA MET A 52 -4.01 -0.85 -3.69
C MET A 52 -2.82 -1.47 -2.93
N ASN A 53 -1.77 -1.92 -3.63
CA ASN A 53 -0.57 -2.51 -3.01
C ASN A 53 0.33 -1.47 -2.32
N THR A 54 0.17 -0.18 -2.62
CA THR A 54 0.86 0.93 -1.94
C THR A 54 0.09 1.41 -0.70
N GLY A 55 -0.88 0.63 -0.22
CA GLY A 55 -1.84 1.00 0.83
C GLY A 55 -1.27 1.50 2.16
N PHE A 56 0.04 1.38 2.38
CA PHE A 56 0.74 2.13 3.41
C PHE A 56 2.13 2.59 2.93
N MET A 57 2.35 3.90 2.97
CA MET A 57 3.67 4.53 2.92
C MET A 57 3.87 5.30 4.22
N PRO A 58 5.01 5.14 4.92
CA PRO A 58 5.29 5.95 6.10
C PRO A 58 5.25 7.44 5.72
N PRO A 59 4.70 8.31 6.58
CA PRO A 59 4.77 9.74 6.31
C PRO A 59 6.24 10.16 6.23
N LEU A 60 6.57 11.17 5.41
CA LEU A 60 7.95 11.57 5.15
C LEU A 60 8.78 11.80 6.42
N ALA A 61 8.16 12.33 7.49
CA ALA A 61 8.83 12.54 8.77
C ALA A 61 9.29 11.24 9.45
N ALA A 62 8.60 10.13 9.22
CA ALA A 62 8.96 8.80 9.70
C ALA A 62 10.15 8.20 8.95
N ILE A 63 10.47 8.73 7.76
CA ILE A 63 11.49 8.18 6.87
C ILE A 63 12.85 8.75 7.26
N GLU A 64 13.79 7.86 7.52
CA GLU A 64 15.20 8.21 7.69
C GLU A 64 15.87 8.34 6.32
N ARG A 65 15.69 7.32 5.47
CA ARG A 65 16.22 7.29 4.10
C ARG A 65 15.41 6.32 3.22
N ILE A 66 15.59 6.46 1.91
CA ILE A 66 15.03 5.54 0.91
C ILE A 66 16.20 4.97 0.11
N GLU A 67 16.27 3.64 0.07
CA GLU A 67 17.26 2.89 -0.70
C GLU A 67 16.60 2.41 -1.99
N VAL A 68 17.20 2.73 -3.15
CA VAL A 68 16.66 2.34 -4.47
C VAL A 68 17.70 1.50 -5.21
N ILE A 69 17.35 0.24 -5.47
CA ILE A 69 18.14 -0.67 -6.30
C ILE A 69 17.45 -0.77 -7.66
N ARG A 70 18.15 -0.31 -8.71
CA ARG A 70 17.65 -0.28 -10.08
C ARG A 70 18.08 -1.55 -10.83
N GLY A 71 17.13 -2.26 -11.44
CA GLY A 71 17.39 -3.49 -12.19
C GLY A 71 16.91 -4.77 -11.48
N PRO A 72 16.99 -5.93 -12.16
CA PRO A 72 16.43 -7.17 -11.66
C PRO A 72 17.18 -7.67 -10.43
N MET A 73 16.46 -7.72 -9.31
CA MET A 73 16.94 -8.26 -8.03
C MET A 73 16.13 -9.50 -7.62
N SER A 74 15.54 -10.17 -8.60
CA SER A 74 14.63 -11.30 -8.40
C SER A 74 15.29 -12.52 -7.75
N THR A 75 16.62 -12.64 -7.81
CA THR A 75 17.39 -13.68 -7.11
C THR A 75 17.43 -13.49 -5.59
N LEU A 76 17.43 -12.24 -5.11
CA LEU A 76 17.49 -11.91 -3.68
C LEU A 76 16.11 -11.67 -3.06
N TYR A 77 15.18 -11.10 -3.82
CA TYR A 77 13.90 -10.63 -3.30
C TYR A 77 12.66 -11.27 -3.96
N GLY A 78 12.86 -12.22 -4.87
CA GLY A 78 11.78 -12.96 -5.55
C GLY A 78 11.21 -12.25 -6.79
N SER A 79 10.20 -12.87 -7.40
CA SER A 79 9.66 -12.50 -8.72
C SER A 79 9.19 -11.04 -8.86
N ASP A 80 8.78 -10.40 -7.77
CA ASP A 80 8.26 -9.02 -7.82
C ASP A 80 9.36 -7.94 -7.88
N ALA A 81 10.65 -8.33 -7.82
CA ALA A 81 11.79 -7.41 -7.89
C ALA A 81 12.44 -7.37 -9.30
N MET A 82 11.68 -7.67 -10.35
CA MET A 82 12.18 -7.68 -11.73
C MET A 82 12.57 -6.29 -12.25
N GLY A 83 11.85 -5.24 -11.83
CA GLY A 83 12.13 -3.86 -12.24
C GLY A 83 13.05 -3.09 -11.29
N GLY A 84 12.99 -3.42 -10.01
CA GLY A 84 13.85 -2.85 -8.97
C GLY A 84 13.28 -3.06 -7.57
N VAL A 85 14.02 -2.57 -6.58
CA VAL A 85 13.62 -2.60 -5.17
C VAL A 85 13.69 -1.18 -4.60
N VAL A 86 12.64 -0.77 -3.91
CA VAL A 86 12.59 0.45 -3.11
C VAL A 86 12.42 0.04 -1.65
N ASN A 87 13.41 0.31 -0.82
CA ASN A 87 13.37 0.03 0.61
C ASN A 87 13.31 1.33 1.41
N ILE A 88 12.19 1.56 2.08
CA ILE A 88 11.96 2.71 2.94
C ILE A 88 12.45 2.35 4.34
N ILE A 89 13.49 3.05 4.80
CA ILE A 89 14.03 2.86 6.15
C ILE A 89 13.39 3.89 7.08
N THR A 90 12.69 3.42 8.10
CA THR A 90 12.07 4.30 9.09
C THR A 90 13.08 4.71 10.15
N ARG A 91 12.86 5.88 10.76
CA ARG A 91 13.66 6.35 11.90
C ARG A 91 13.45 5.41 13.08
N LYS A 92 14.55 4.89 13.62
CA LYS A 92 14.58 4.00 14.79
C LYS A 92 15.16 4.72 16.00
N ASN A 93 14.75 4.28 17.19
CA ASN A 93 15.39 4.61 18.47
C ASN A 93 15.71 6.10 18.64
N ALA A 94 14.67 6.94 18.64
CA ALA A 94 14.85 8.33 19.02
C ALA A 94 15.03 8.41 20.55
N ASP A 95 16.04 9.16 21.00
CA ASP A 95 16.30 9.40 22.44
C ASP A 95 15.14 10.15 23.14
N LYS A 96 14.23 10.71 22.35
CA LYS A 96 13.04 11.44 22.79
C LYS A 96 11.88 11.11 21.87
N TRP A 97 10.67 11.37 22.35
CA TRP A 97 9.49 11.34 21.50
C TRP A 97 9.59 12.38 20.38
N LEU A 98 9.43 11.91 19.15
CA LEU A 98 9.30 12.69 17.94
C LEU A 98 7.94 12.40 17.34
N SER A 99 7.19 13.44 17.01
CA SER A 99 5.87 13.32 16.41
C SER A 99 5.77 14.18 15.16
N SER A 100 5.02 13.69 14.18
CA SER A 100 4.70 14.40 12.95
C SER A 100 3.24 14.19 12.61
N VAL A 101 2.60 15.29 12.22
CA VAL A 101 1.24 15.30 11.74
C VAL A 101 1.23 16.03 10.40
N ASN A 102 0.55 15.47 9.42
CA ASN A 102 0.33 16.08 8.13
C ASN A 102 -1.16 16.02 7.80
N ALA A 103 -1.72 17.14 7.36
CA ALA A 103 -3.06 17.21 6.81
C ALA A 103 -2.98 17.90 5.44
N GLY A 104 -3.80 17.44 4.50
CA GLY A 104 -3.85 18.01 3.16
C GLY A 104 -5.25 17.96 2.59
N LEU A 105 -5.62 18.98 1.82
CA LEU A 105 -6.88 19.09 1.11
C LEU A 105 -6.57 19.38 -0.36
N ASN A 106 -7.23 18.68 -1.26
CA ASN A 106 -7.26 19.02 -2.68
C ASN A 106 -8.69 19.41 -3.04
N LEU A 107 -8.88 20.67 -3.38
CA LEU A 107 -10.15 21.23 -3.81
C LEU A 107 -10.13 21.37 -5.33
N GLN A 108 -11.12 20.80 -6.02
CA GLN A 108 -11.27 21.00 -7.45
C GLN A 108 -12.03 22.30 -7.73
N GLU A 109 -11.57 23.04 -8.73
CA GLU A 109 -12.29 24.16 -9.34
C GLU A 109 -13.70 23.80 -9.82
N SER A 110 -13.89 22.61 -10.42
CA SER A 110 -15.20 22.12 -10.85
C SER A 110 -15.78 21.08 -9.90
N ASN A 111 -17.02 21.29 -9.48
CA ASN A 111 -17.82 20.36 -8.68
C ASN A 111 -18.10 19.00 -9.35
N LYS A 112 -17.77 18.85 -10.64
CA LYS A 112 -17.85 17.55 -11.34
C LYS A 112 -16.76 16.59 -10.87
N TRP A 113 -15.66 17.10 -10.32
CA TRP A 113 -14.62 16.28 -9.73
C TRP A 113 -14.74 16.31 -8.21
N GLY A 114 -14.52 15.15 -7.60
CA GLY A 114 -14.51 15.05 -6.16
C GLY A 114 -13.25 15.63 -5.52
N ASN A 115 -13.45 16.38 -4.44
CA ASN A 115 -12.37 16.83 -3.58
C ASN A 115 -11.73 15.64 -2.85
N SER A 116 -10.52 15.82 -2.34
CA SER A 116 -9.87 14.81 -1.49
C SER A 116 -9.23 15.44 -0.27
N SER A 117 -9.14 14.65 0.80
CA SER A 117 -8.52 15.05 2.07
C SER A 117 -7.67 13.92 2.63
N GLN A 118 -6.48 14.25 3.09
CA GLN A 118 -5.56 13.31 3.71
C GLN A 118 -5.19 13.78 5.11
N PHE A 119 -5.04 12.84 6.02
CA PHE A 119 -4.44 13.05 7.32
C PHE A 119 -3.48 11.90 7.60
N ASN A 120 -2.26 12.23 8.02
CA ASN A 120 -1.23 11.28 8.37
C ASN A 120 -0.67 11.67 9.73
N PHE A 121 -0.41 10.70 10.58
CA PHE A 121 0.33 10.92 11.81
C PHE A 121 1.40 9.84 11.99
N TRP A 122 2.47 10.23 12.66
CA TRP A 122 3.51 9.34 13.11
C TRP A 122 4.09 9.84 14.41
N SER A 123 4.40 8.93 15.31
CA SER A 123 5.06 9.23 16.57
C SER A 123 6.02 8.10 16.90
N SER A 124 7.24 8.42 17.33
CA SER A 124 8.23 7.43 17.73
C SER A 124 9.04 7.95 18.91
N GLY A 125 9.35 7.10 19.88
CA GLY A 125 10.14 7.48 21.04
C GLY A 125 10.43 6.31 21.98
N PRO A 126 11.19 6.56 23.07
CA PRO A 126 11.47 5.55 24.06
C PRO A 126 10.25 5.31 24.96
N LEU A 127 9.94 4.04 25.21
CA LEU A 127 9.09 3.61 26.32
C LEU A 127 9.91 3.36 27.58
N VAL A 128 11.12 2.82 27.39
CA VAL A 128 12.13 2.65 28.43
C VAL A 128 13.44 3.13 27.83
N ASP A 129 14.10 4.05 28.53
CA ASP A 129 15.35 4.67 28.09
C ASP A 129 16.36 3.60 27.65
N ASP A 130 17.00 3.84 26.51
CA ASP A 130 18.04 3.01 25.86
C ASP A 130 17.70 1.54 25.57
N SER A 131 16.46 1.09 25.80
CA SER A 131 16.11 -0.33 25.71
C SER A 131 14.85 -0.62 24.89
N VAL A 132 13.76 0.11 25.11
CA VAL A 132 12.49 -0.18 24.42
C VAL A 132 11.98 1.09 23.76
N SER A 133 11.74 1.02 22.45
CA SER A 133 11.12 2.11 21.69
C SER A 133 9.80 1.67 21.05
N LEU A 134 8.87 2.61 20.93
CA LEU A 134 7.58 2.43 20.28
C LEU A 134 7.44 3.44 19.15
N GLN A 135 7.01 2.94 18.01
CA GLN A 135 6.54 3.72 16.89
C GLN A 135 5.06 3.46 16.67
N VAL A 136 4.28 4.52 16.46
CA VAL A 136 2.88 4.45 16.04
C VAL A 136 2.72 5.30 14.79
N ARG A 137 1.96 4.80 13.82
CA ARG A 137 1.74 5.48 12.54
C ARG A 137 0.31 5.25 12.10
N GLY A 138 -0.26 6.22 11.40
CA GLY A 138 -1.55 6.01 10.76
C GLY A 138 -1.86 7.05 9.72
N SER A 139 -2.78 6.70 8.84
CA SER A 139 -3.26 7.57 7.79
C SER A 139 -4.73 7.37 7.52
N THR A 140 -5.40 8.44 7.12
CA THR A 140 -6.71 8.39 6.50
C THR A 140 -6.70 9.25 5.25
N GLN A 141 -7.24 8.69 4.17
CA GLN A 141 -7.44 9.38 2.91
C GLN A 141 -8.91 9.21 2.55
N GLN A 142 -9.58 10.35 2.37
CA GLN A 142 -10.91 10.39 1.80
C GLN A 142 -10.86 11.07 0.45
N ARG A 143 -11.69 10.58 -0.46
CA ARG A 143 -11.88 11.17 -1.77
C ARG A 143 -13.34 11.06 -2.15
N GLN A 144 -13.89 12.16 -2.62
CA GLN A 144 -15.22 12.18 -3.22
C GLN A 144 -15.16 11.61 -4.64
N GLY A 145 -16.24 10.98 -5.09
CA GLY A 145 -16.35 10.49 -6.46
C GLY A 145 -16.42 11.62 -7.47
N SER A 146 -16.00 11.33 -8.71
CA SER A 146 -16.20 12.21 -9.86
C SER A 146 -17.49 11.83 -10.60
N SER A 147 -18.29 12.84 -10.98
CA SER A 147 -19.50 12.66 -11.79
C SER A 147 -19.23 12.87 -13.29
N VAL A 148 -17.97 13.05 -13.69
CA VAL A 148 -17.59 13.20 -15.10
C VAL A 148 -17.76 11.85 -15.80
N THR A 149 -18.51 11.83 -16.90
CA THR A 149 -18.76 10.63 -17.70
C THR A 149 -18.10 10.70 -19.08
N SER A 150 -17.70 11.90 -19.54
CA SER A 150 -16.89 12.13 -20.75
C SER A 150 -16.14 13.48 -20.69
N LEU A 151 -14.97 13.58 -21.34
CA LEU A 151 -14.25 14.83 -21.58
C LEU A 151 -14.57 15.47 -22.95
N SER A 152 -15.32 14.79 -23.82
CA SER A 152 -15.88 15.36 -25.05
C SER A 152 -17.20 14.69 -25.45
N ASP A 153 -18.10 15.43 -26.10
CA ASP A 153 -19.38 14.90 -26.61
C ASP A 153 -19.22 13.94 -27.81
N THR A 154 -17.98 13.67 -28.26
CA THR A 154 -17.70 13.00 -29.55
C THR A 154 -16.80 11.79 -29.48
N ALA A 155 -16.27 11.38 -28.32
CA ALA A 155 -15.40 10.19 -28.23
C ALA A 155 -15.74 9.28 -27.03
N ALA A 156 -15.89 7.99 -27.31
CA ALA A 156 -16.02 6.91 -26.32
C ALA A 156 -14.66 6.56 -25.67
N THR A 157 -13.88 7.56 -25.26
CA THR A 157 -12.71 7.34 -24.42
C THR A 157 -13.17 7.24 -22.97
N ARG A 158 -13.35 6.01 -22.50
CA ARG A 158 -13.65 5.68 -21.09
C ARG A 158 -12.44 6.05 -20.24
N ILE A 159 -12.30 7.32 -19.90
CA ILE A 159 -11.24 7.80 -19.00
C ILE A 159 -11.55 7.29 -17.59
N PRO A 160 -10.58 6.75 -16.85
CA PRO A 160 -10.82 6.28 -15.50
C PRO A 160 -11.02 7.50 -14.59
N TYR A 161 -12.27 7.86 -14.33
CA TYR A 161 -12.57 8.84 -13.30
C TYR A 161 -12.47 8.18 -11.92
N PRO A 162 -11.84 8.84 -10.94
CA PRO A 162 -11.69 8.28 -9.61
C PRO A 162 -13.06 8.23 -8.92
N THR A 163 -13.39 7.06 -8.40
CA THR A 163 -14.59 6.87 -7.59
C THR A 163 -14.42 7.41 -6.17
N GLU A 164 -15.50 7.47 -5.39
CA GLU A 164 -15.43 7.72 -3.96
C GLU A 164 -14.56 6.64 -3.30
N SER A 165 -13.62 7.07 -2.46
CA SER A 165 -12.78 6.16 -1.69
C SER A 165 -12.55 6.65 -0.27
N GLN A 166 -12.42 5.68 0.63
CA GLN A 166 -12.12 5.88 2.03
C GLN A 166 -11.08 4.85 2.44
N ASN A 167 -9.87 5.32 2.70
CA ASN A 167 -8.72 4.48 3.02
C ASN A 167 -8.23 4.85 4.41
N TYR A 168 -7.90 3.83 5.19
CA TYR A 168 -7.41 3.92 6.55
C TYR A 168 -6.25 2.96 6.73
N ASN A 169 -5.20 3.43 7.39
CA ASN A 169 -4.12 2.58 7.86
C ASN A 169 -3.77 2.95 9.30
N LEU A 170 -3.45 1.94 10.09
CA LEU A 170 -2.90 2.08 11.43
C LEU A 170 -1.83 1.01 11.62
N GLY A 171 -0.68 1.41 12.15
CA GLY A 171 0.41 0.50 12.46
C GLY A 171 1.15 0.90 13.73
N ALA A 172 1.79 -0.08 14.33
CA ALA A 172 2.65 0.11 15.47
C ALA A 172 3.83 -0.86 15.41
N ARG A 173 5.00 -0.37 15.86
CA ARG A 173 6.22 -1.15 15.94
C ARG A 173 6.86 -0.97 17.32
N LEU A 174 7.21 -2.07 17.95
CA LEU A 174 8.01 -2.10 19.16
C LEU A 174 9.40 -2.62 18.81
N ASP A 175 10.44 -1.89 19.18
CA ASP A 175 11.82 -2.36 19.09
C ASP A 175 12.38 -2.49 20.52
N TRP A 176 12.91 -3.67 20.83
CA TRP A 176 13.56 -3.98 22.10
C TRP A 176 15.04 -4.29 21.85
N LYS A 177 15.89 -3.37 22.28
CA LYS A 177 17.35 -3.51 22.33
C LYS A 177 17.72 -4.36 23.55
N ALA A 178 17.78 -5.67 23.35
CA ALA A 178 18.15 -6.63 24.38
C ALA A 178 19.64 -6.51 24.79
N SER A 179 20.49 -6.08 23.86
CA SER A 179 21.91 -5.77 24.11
C SER A 179 22.40 -4.69 23.13
N ALA A 180 23.69 -4.32 23.18
CA ALA A 180 24.26 -3.41 22.18
C ALA A 180 24.26 -4.01 20.75
N GLN A 181 24.19 -5.34 20.63
CA GLN A 181 24.25 -6.08 19.37
C GLN A 181 22.89 -6.68 18.98
N ASP A 182 21.97 -6.83 19.93
CA ASP A 182 20.73 -7.60 19.78
C ASP A 182 19.50 -6.70 19.83
N VAL A 183 18.71 -6.72 18.75
CA VAL A 183 17.41 -6.03 18.69
C VAL A 183 16.34 -7.01 18.28
N LEU A 184 15.37 -7.23 19.17
CA LEU A 184 14.11 -7.89 18.85
C LEU A 184 13.08 -6.83 18.46
N TRP A 185 12.23 -7.13 17.48
CA TRP A 185 11.21 -6.19 17.07
C TRP A 185 9.90 -6.88 16.71
N PHE A 186 8.80 -6.18 16.94
CA PHE A 186 7.46 -6.62 16.62
C PHE A 186 6.72 -5.48 15.93
N ASP A 187 6.15 -5.75 14.76
CA ASP A 187 5.41 -4.78 13.95
C ASP A 187 4.02 -5.34 13.64
N MET A 188 3.02 -4.48 13.76
CA MET A 188 1.66 -4.77 13.34
C MET A 188 1.13 -3.63 12.47
N ASP A 189 0.36 -3.99 11.45
CA ASP A 189 -0.24 -3.06 10.50
C ASP A 189 -1.63 -3.53 10.10
N THR A 190 -2.58 -2.61 10.07
CA THR A 190 -3.91 -2.86 9.54
C THR A 190 -4.25 -1.80 8.50
N THR A 191 -4.71 -2.26 7.34
CA THR A 191 -5.13 -1.40 6.24
C THR A 191 -6.56 -1.75 5.86
N ARG A 192 -7.41 -0.74 5.69
CA ARG A 192 -8.80 -0.87 5.26
C ARG A 192 -9.04 0.14 4.16
N GLN A 193 -9.46 -0.32 3.00
CA GLN A 193 -9.79 0.52 1.87
C GLN A 193 -11.21 0.18 1.42
N ARG A 194 -12.03 1.20 1.22
CA ARG A 194 -13.38 1.10 0.68
C ARG A 194 -13.44 1.94 -0.57
N TYR A 195 -14.03 1.37 -1.62
CA TYR A 195 -14.27 2.07 -2.87
C TYR A 195 -15.70 1.88 -3.33
N ASP A 196 -16.29 2.95 -3.84
CA ASP A 196 -17.61 2.93 -4.44
C ASP A 196 -17.55 2.38 -5.87
N ASN A 197 -18.46 1.48 -6.21
CA ASN A 197 -18.62 0.93 -7.55
C ASN A 197 -20.08 0.92 -8.01
N ARG A 198 -20.94 1.78 -7.44
CA ARG A 198 -22.37 1.88 -7.80
C ARG A 198 -22.61 2.14 -9.28
N ASP A 199 -21.66 2.79 -9.96
CA ASP A 199 -21.72 3.10 -11.39
C ASP A 199 -20.88 2.13 -12.25
N GLY A 200 -20.38 1.03 -11.66
CA GLY A 200 -19.55 0.05 -12.37
C GLY A 200 -18.20 0.58 -12.85
N GLN A 201 -17.72 1.68 -12.25
CA GLN A 201 -16.46 2.34 -12.59
C GLN A 201 -15.25 1.43 -12.32
N LEU A 202 -15.28 0.68 -11.21
CA LEU A 202 -14.26 -0.28 -10.79
C LEU A 202 -14.45 -1.70 -11.34
N GLY A 203 -15.65 -2.04 -11.80
CA GLY A 203 -15.92 -3.33 -12.44
C GLY A 203 -17.41 -3.51 -12.73
N SER A 204 -17.75 -4.42 -13.64
CA SER A 204 -19.14 -4.60 -14.07
C SER A 204 -20.04 -5.16 -12.97
N LEU A 205 -21.13 -4.46 -12.66
CA LEU A 205 -22.16 -4.93 -11.72
C LEU A 205 -22.98 -6.10 -12.24
N THR A 206 -22.89 -6.40 -13.53
CA THR A 206 -23.57 -7.55 -14.16
C THR A 206 -22.68 -8.80 -14.20
N GLY A 207 -21.47 -8.74 -13.64
CA GLY A 207 -20.58 -9.89 -13.58
C GLY A 207 -19.27 -9.62 -12.85
N GLY A 208 -19.18 -10.14 -11.62
CA GLY A 208 -17.91 -10.32 -10.90
C GLY A 208 -17.54 -9.21 -9.93
N TYR A 209 -18.36 -8.17 -9.81
CA TYR A 209 -18.10 -7.01 -8.96
C TYR A 209 -19.39 -6.50 -8.29
N ASP A 210 -19.30 -6.25 -6.99
CA ASP A 210 -20.37 -5.63 -6.20
C ASP A 210 -20.30 -4.08 -6.30
N ARG A 211 -21.34 -3.42 -5.80
CA ARG A 211 -21.46 -1.95 -5.72
C ARG A 211 -20.48 -1.31 -4.76
N THR A 212 -19.84 -2.09 -3.88
CA THR A 212 -18.78 -1.62 -2.98
C THR A 212 -17.66 -2.63 -2.98
N LEU A 213 -16.44 -2.17 -3.24
CA LEU A 213 -15.25 -2.98 -3.05
C LEU A 213 -14.58 -2.62 -1.74
N ARG A 214 -14.08 -3.63 -1.02
CA ARG A 214 -13.21 -3.43 0.13
C ARG A 214 -11.96 -4.26 0.01
N TYR A 215 -10.83 -3.62 0.31
CA TYR A 215 -9.56 -4.30 0.47
C TYR A 215 -9.14 -4.15 1.92
N GLU A 216 -8.99 -5.28 2.60
CA GLU A 216 -8.68 -5.33 4.03
C GLU A 216 -7.42 -6.16 4.21
N ARG A 217 -6.44 -5.62 4.93
CA ARG A 217 -5.17 -6.29 5.19
C ARG A 217 -4.80 -6.19 6.66
N ASN A 218 -4.32 -7.30 7.22
CA ASN A 218 -3.69 -7.33 8.54
C ASN A 218 -2.33 -7.99 8.39
N LYS A 219 -1.31 -7.34 8.95
CA LYS A 219 0.06 -7.84 8.91
C LYS A 219 0.63 -7.82 10.32
N ILE A 220 1.33 -8.89 10.66
CA ILE A 220 2.10 -9.02 11.88
C ILE A 220 3.48 -9.54 11.50
N SER A 221 4.51 -8.88 11.97
CA SER A 221 5.89 -9.29 11.76
C SER A 221 6.63 -9.29 13.09
N ALA A 222 7.45 -10.31 13.32
CA ALA A 222 8.37 -10.35 14.43
C ALA A 222 9.75 -10.68 13.88
N GLY A 223 10.78 -10.02 14.40
CA GLY A 223 12.14 -10.26 13.92
C GLY A 223 13.19 -10.00 14.97
N TYR A 224 14.39 -10.38 14.59
CA TYR A 224 15.58 -10.29 15.39
C TYR A 224 16.78 -9.94 14.50
N ASP A 225 17.46 -8.88 14.91
CA ASP A 225 18.62 -8.32 14.26
C ASP A 225 19.83 -8.50 15.21
N HIS A 226 20.91 -9.08 14.70
CA HIS A 226 22.18 -9.21 15.42
C HIS A 226 23.32 -8.53 14.66
N THR A 227 24.08 -7.66 15.33
CA THR A 227 25.24 -6.98 14.76
C THR A 227 26.54 -7.67 15.16
N PHE A 228 27.19 -8.31 14.19
CA PHE A 228 28.56 -8.82 14.30
C PHE A 228 29.57 -7.76 13.87
N THR A 229 30.85 -8.00 14.15
CA THR A 229 31.96 -7.14 13.69
C THR A 229 32.11 -7.09 12.17
N PHE A 230 31.67 -8.14 11.46
CA PHE A 230 31.80 -8.28 10.01
C PHE A 230 30.48 -8.03 9.26
N GLY A 231 29.37 -7.75 9.96
CA GLY A 231 28.08 -7.55 9.32
C GLY A 231 26.89 -7.64 10.26
N THR A 232 25.68 -7.46 9.72
CA THR A 232 24.43 -7.61 10.47
C THR A 232 23.65 -8.78 9.92
N TRP A 233 23.22 -9.68 10.81
CA TRP A 233 22.27 -10.72 10.49
C TRP A 233 20.86 -10.25 10.86
N LYS A 234 19.90 -10.43 9.96
CA LYS A 234 18.50 -10.06 10.17
C LYS A 234 17.62 -11.26 9.85
N SER A 235 16.73 -11.59 10.78
CA SER A 235 15.74 -12.66 10.61
C SER A 235 14.37 -12.16 11.00
N TYR A 236 13.34 -12.65 10.32
CA TYR A 236 11.96 -12.30 10.66
C TYR A 236 10.97 -13.36 10.21
N LEU A 237 9.86 -13.41 10.91
CA LEU A 237 8.64 -14.11 10.53
C LEU A 237 7.57 -13.06 10.23
N ASN A 238 6.84 -13.26 9.14
CA ASN A 238 5.75 -12.38 8.75
C ASN A 238 4.48 -13.20 8.48
N TRP A 239 3.39 -12.79 9.11
CA TRP A 239 2.04 -13.25 8.81
C TRP A 239 1.27 -12.10 8.16
N ASN A 240 0.61 -12.38 7.04
CA ASN A 240 -0.17 -11.39 6.30
C ASN A 240 -1.46 -12.05 5.82
N GLU A 241 -2.58 -11.46 6.20
CA GLU A 241 -3.90 -11.83 5.74
C GLU A 241 -4.47 -10.67 4.93
N THR A 242 -5.01 -10.99 3.76
CA THR A 242 -5.57 -10.01 2.83
C THR A 242 -6.89 -10.53 2.31
N GLU A 243 -7.94 -9.72 2.45
CA GLU A 243 -9.28 -9.99 1.95
C GLU A 243 -9.67 -8.95 0.89
N ASN A 244 -10.26 -9.42 -0.21
CA ASN A 244 -10.80 -8.56 -1.26
C ASN A 244 -12.31 -8.81 -1.37
N LYS A 245 -13.11 -7.96 -0.71
CA LYS A 245 -14.57 -8.07 -0.64
C LYS A 245 -15.21 -7.27 -1.77
N GLY A 246 -16.33 -7.75 -2.28
CA GLY A 246 -17.03 -7.14 -3.41
C GLY A 246 -16.52 -7.62 -4.78
N ARG A 247 -15.72 -8.68 -4.80
CA ARG A 247 -15.43 -9.46 -6.01
C ARG A 247 -16.20 -10.77 -5.95
N GLU A 248 -16.85 -11.11 -7.05
CA GLU A 248 -17.66 -12.32 -7.15
C GLU A 248 -17.06 -13.29 -8.17
N LEU A 249 -17.27 -14.58 -7.94
CA LEU A 249 -16.96 -15.63 -8.90
C LEU A 249 -17.93 -15.52 -10.09
N VAL A 250 -17.39 -15.33 -11.29
CA VAL A 250 -18.19 -15.25 -12.52
C VAL A 250 -18.23 -16.61 -13.22
N ARG A 251 -19.41 -17.02 -13.68
CA ARG A 251 -19.62 -18.33 -14.33
C ARG A 251 -18.70 -18.58 -15.53
N SER A 252 -18.28 -17.53 -16.23
CA SER A 252 -17.38 -17.58 -17.39
C SER A 252 -15.94 -17.99 -17.05
N VAL A 253 -15.50 -17.81 -15.80
CA VAL A 253 -14.15 -18.21 -15.33
C VAL A 253 -14.17 -19.48 -14.48
N LEU A 254 -15.36 -20.01 -14.18
CA LEU A 254 -15.54 -21.25 -13.45
C LEU A 254 -15.62 -22.43 -14.43
N LYS A 255 -14.95 -23.52 -14.08
CA LYS A 255 -15.20 -24.82 -14.73
C LYS A 255 -16.67 -25.21 -14.56
N ARG A 256 -17.20 -25.99 -15.51
CA ARG A 256 -18.64 -26.31 -15.60
C ARG A 256 -19.21 -26.99 -14.35
N ASP A 257 -18.40 -27.80 -13.68
CA ASP A 257 -18.67 -28.47 -12.41
C ASP A 257 -18.72 -27.51 -11.21
N LYS A 258 -18.16 -26.30 -11.34
CA LYS A 258 -18.13 -25.25 -10.31
C LYS A 258 -19.11 -24.12 -10.55
N TRP A 259 -19.98 -24.20 -11.55
CA TRP A 259 -20.95 -23.14 -11.87
C TRP A 259 -21.89 -22.75 -10.72
N GLY A 260 -22.13 -23.62 -9.74
CA GLY A 260 -22.91 -23.31 -8.54
C GLY A 260 -22.24 -22.31 -7.58
N LEU A 261 -20.94 -22.03 -7.76
CA LEU A 261 -20.21 -21.02 -6.99
C LEU A 261 -20.34 -19.60 -7.62
N ALA A 262 -20.98 -19.48 -8.79
CA ALA A 262 -21.14 -18.18 -9.44
C ALA A 262 -21.98 -17.23 -8.57
N GLY A 263 -21.51 -15.98 -8.43
CA GLY A 263 -22.12 -14.97 -7.55
C GLY A 263 -21.67 -15.05 -6.08
N GLN A 264 -20.86 -16.05 -5.69
CA GLN A 264 -20.24 -16.07 -4.37
C GLN A 264 -19.00 -15.16 -4.33
N PRO A 265 -18.63 -14.61 -3.15
CA PRO A 265 -17.38 -13.88 -2.97
C PRO A 265 -16.17 -14.71 -3.42
N ARG A 266 -15.22 -14.04 -4.07
CA ARG A 266 -13.98 -14.65 -4.57
C ARG A 266 -12.90 -14.77 -3.50
#